data_AF-A0A956MKH4-F1
#
_entry.id   AF-A0A956MKH4-F1
#
_cell.length_a   1.000
_cell.length_b   1.000
_cell.length_c   1.000
_cell.angle_alpha   90.00
_cell.angle_beta   90.00
_cell.angle_gamma   90.00
#
_symmetry.space_group_name_H-M   'P 1'
#
loop_
_entity.id
_entity.type
_entity.pdbx_description
1 polymer ?
#
loop_
_entity_poly.entity_id
_entity_poly.type
_entity_poly.pdbx_seq_one_letter_code
_entity_poly.pdbx_strand_id
1 'polypeptide(L)'
;MDRTCALLVIAGALSAVGSGAAGQTHLYDREYPDIHYLRSEAADPVARLGRQLAVGERTLAWDTERGYLPALLDALGIPVSSQVLVFSRTSLQAEHISAATPRALYFSDDVYVAWVPGSDVLEIAALDPQLGPVFYLLPQQREGGARAARQNDLCLQCHDTYSLGGGGVPRFLIGSGPTLRSGVSAGHGSWLLTTPRTPVEHRWGGWFVTGRAEGL
;
A
#
# COMPACT_ATOMS: atom_id res chain seq x y z
N MET A 1 54.88 -58.90 26.60
CA MET A 1 53.69 -58.98 27.48
C MET A 1 53.30 -57.56 27.85
N ASP A 2 52.27 -57.11 27.14
CA ASP A 2 51.33 -56.00 27.31
C ASP A 2 51.83 -54.62 27.73
N ARG A 3 51.85 -53.74 26.72
CA ARG A 3 52.05 -52.30 26.78
C ARG A 3 50.72 -51.65 27.14
N THR A 4 50.68 -51.01 28.31
CA THR A 4 49.60 -50.13 28.77
C THR A 4 49.46 -48.94 27.82
N CYS A 5 48.35 -48.88 27.09
CA CYS A 5 47.99 -47.75 26.23
C CYS A 5 46.95 -46.89 26.97
N ALA A 6 47.37 -45.77 27.54
CA ALA A 6 46.50 -44.83 28.22
C ALA A 6 45.72 -44.00 27.17
N LEU A 7 44.40 -44.19 27.13
CA LEU A 7 43.50 -43.33 26.35
C LEU A 7 43.30 -42.01 27.08
N LEU A 8 43.87 -40.94 26.53
CA LEU A 8 43.60 -39.56 26.93
C LEU A 8 42.22 -39.16 26.37
N VAL A 9 41.21 -39.03 27.23
CA VAL A 9 39.90 -38.48 26.86
C VAL A 9 40.00 -36.95 26.90
N ILE A 10 40.13 -36.32 25.74
CA ILE A 10 40.04 -34.86 25.61
C ILE A 10 38.54 -34.51 25.56
N ALA A 11 37.99 -34.04 26.68
CA ALA A 11 36.66 -33.45 26.72
C ALA A 11 36.71 -32.07 26.05
N GLY A 12 36.41 -32.00 24.76
CA GLY A 12 36.22 -30.75 24.04
C GLY A 12 34.92 -30.08 24.47
N ALA A 13 34.99 -28.94 25.15
CA ALA A 13 33.84 -28.11 25.46
C ALA A 13 33.25 -27.54 24.16
N LEU A 14 32.15 -28.12 23.70
CA LEU A 14 31.35 -27.59 22.60
C LEU A 14 30.69 -26.29 23.08
N SER A 15 31.32 -25.16 22.79
CA SER A 15 30.71 -23.85 23.00
C SER A 15 29.58 -23.70 21.98
N ALA A 16 28.35 -23.91 22.42
CA ALA A 16 27.17 -23.57 21.64
C ALA A 16 27.13 -22.04 21.47
N VAL A 17 27.66 -21.55 20.36
CA VAL A 17 27.39 -20.20 19.90
C VAL A 17 25.91 -20.17 19.54
N GLY A 18 25.09 -19.71 20.49
CA GLY A 18 23.71 -19.37 20.22
C GLY A 18 23.70 -18.23 19.21
N SER A 19 23.53 -18.55 17.94
CA SER A 19 23.11 -17.57 16.93
C SER A 19 21.71 -17.11 17.33
N GLY A 20 21.63 -16.13 18.21
CA GLY A 20 20.42 -15.33 18.36
C GLY A 20 20.12 -14.75 16.99
N ALA A 21 19.07 -15.24 16.35
CA ALA A 21 18.49 -14.57 15.21
C ALA A 21 18.01 -13.22 15.72
N ALA A 22 18.86 -12.19 15.60
CA ALA A 22 18.41 -10.82 15.66
C ALA A 22 17.38 -10.70 14.53
N GLY A 23 16.09 -10.67 14.90
CA GLY A 23 15.01 -10.44 13.95
C GLY A 23 15.37 -9.20 13.15
N GLN A 24 15.36 -9.32 11.82
CA GLN A 24 15.66 -8.18 10.96
C GLN A 24 14.65 -7.08 11.30
N THR A 25 15.12 -6.00 11.90
CA THR A 25 14.28 -4.83 12.11
C THR A 25 13.99 -4.25 10.73
N HIS A 26 12.74 -4.32 10.26
CA HIS A 26 12.37 -3.70 9.00
C HIS A 26 12.45 -2.18 9.19
N LEU A 27 12.84 -1.46 8.13
CA LEU A 27 13.07 -0.01 8.18
C LEU A 27 11.85 0.76 8.72
N TYR A 28 10.64 0.26 8.44
CA TYR A 28 9.37 0.85 8.84
C TYR A 28 8.80 0.32 10.17
N ASP A 29 9.50 -0.59 10.87
CA ASP A 29 9.14 -1.01 12.24
C ASP A 29 9.49 0.07 13.28
N ARG A 30 10.10 1.16 12.84
CA ARG A 30 10.51 2.29 13.67
C ARG A 30 9.40 3.33 13.73
N GLU A 31 9.19 3.83 14.93
CA GLU A 31 8.20 4.88 15.16
C GLU A 31 8.60 6.19 14.46
N TYR A 32 7.62 6.88 13.90
CA TYR A 32 7.80 8.23 13.36
C TYR A 32 7.85 9.21 14.53
N PRO A 33 8.94 9.97 14.71
CA PRO A 33 9.19 10.71 15.94
C PRO A 33 8.12 11.77 16.24
N ASP A 34 7.56 12.41 15.21
CA ASP A 34 6.59 13.50 15.38
C ASP A 34 5.13 13.07 15.15
N ILE A 35 4.91 11.97 14.40
CA ILE A 35 3.55 11.54 13.97
C ILE A 35 3.03 10.38 14.81
N HIS A 36 3.93 9.55 15.36
CA HIS A 36 3.60 8.38 16.18
C HIS A 36 2.67 7.36 15.48
N TYR A 37 2.94 7.03 14.22
CA TYR A 37 2.14 6.10 13.40
C TYR A 37 1.88 4.74 14.05
N LEU A 38 2.82 4.19 14.83
CA LEU A 38 2.68 2.85 15.41
C LEU A 38 1.81 2.85 16.67
N ARG A 39 1.77 3.96 17.42
CA ARG A 39 1.10 4.04 18.73
C ARG A 39 -0.23 4.79 18.68
N SER A 40 -0.39 5.71 17.74
CA SER A 40 -1.61 6.53 17.66
C SER A 40 -2.73 5.81 16.92
N GLU A 41 -3.94 5.90 17.49
CA GLU A 41 -5.14 5.46 16.80
C GLU A 41 -5.55 6.45 15.71
N ALA A 42 -5.95 5.92 14.56
CA ALA A 42 -6.45 6.75 13.48
C ALA A 42 -7.94 7.11 13.69
N ALA A 43 -8.26 8.36 13.34
CA ALA A 43 -9.58 8.96 13.40
C ALA A 43 -10.15 9.29 12.01
N ASP A 44 -9.45 8.97 10.92
CA ASP A 44 -9.88 9.14 9.53
C ASP A 44 -11.18 8.34 9.18
N PRO A 45 -11.82 8.62 8.03
CA PRO A 45 -13.06 7.95 7.64
C PRO A 45 -12.99 6.42 7.57
N VAL A 46 -11.85 5.85 7.16
CA VAL A 46 -11.65 4.40 7.03
C VAL A 46 -11.50 3.77 8.41
N ALA A 47 -10.75 4.41 9.31
CA ALA A 47 -10.65 3.96 10.70
C ALA A 47 -12.01 3.97 11.42
N ARG A 48 -12.82 5.02 11.20
CA ARG A 48 -14.19 5.11 11.74
C ARG A 48 -15.08 3.99 11.20
N LEU A 49 -15.07 3.76 9.89
CA LEU A 49 -15.81 2.66 9.27
C LEU A 49 -15.35 1.31 9.83
N GLY A 50 -14.03 1.09 9.96
CA GLY A 50 -13.47 -0.14 10.53
C GLY A 50 -14.01 -0.45 11.94
N ARG A 51 -14.16 0.55 12.79
CA ARG A 51 -14.78 0.39 14.12
C ARG A 51 -16.25 -0.03 14.04
N GLN A 52 -17.03 0.61 13.18
CA GLN A 52 -18.44 0.26 12.96
C GLN A 52 -18.60 -1.19 12.44
N LEU A 53 -17.73 -1.61 11.52
CA LEU A 53 -17.71 -2.98 11.01
C LEU A 53 -17.34 -3.99 12.11
N ALA A 54 -16.37 -3.65 12.97
CA ALA A 54 -15.90 -4.54 14.03
C ALA A 54 -16.97 -4.83 15.10
N VAL A 55 -17.86 -3.88 15.38
CA VAL A 55 -18.96 -4.04 16.35
C VAL A 55 -20.29 -4.45 15.70
N GLY A 56 -20.32 -4.61 14.38
CA GLY A 56 -21.52 -5.00 13.63
C GLY A 56 -22.56 -3.89 13.46
N GLU A 57 -22.23 -2.63 13.76
CA GLU A 57 -23.09 -1.47 13.49
C GLU A 57 -23.30 -1.24 11.99
N ARG A 58 -22.33 -1.65 11.17
CA ARG A 58 -22.41 -1.61 9.71
C ARG A 58 -21.86 -2.91 9.13
N THR A 59 -22.28 -3.23 7.91
CA THR A 59 -21.73 -4.32 7.10
C THR A 59 -21.47 -3.82 5.68
N LEU A 60 -20.51 -4.45 5.00
CA LEU A 60 -20.28 -4.21 3.57
C LEU A 60 -20.84 -5.39 2.77
N ALA A 61 -21.74 -5.11 1.84
CA ALA A 61 -22.27 -6.11 0.95
C ALA A 61 -21.18 -6.61 -0.02
N TRP A 62 -21.19 -7.92 -0.29
CA TRP A 62 -20.29 -8.55 -1.24
C TRP A 62 -20.89 -8.51 -2.66
N ASP A 63 -20.13 -7.97 -3.61
CA ASP A 63 -20.42 -8.01 -5.04
C ASP A 63 -19.65 -9.15 -5.72
N THR A 64 -20.28 -9.89 -6.63
CA THR A 64 -19.66 -11.05 -7.27
C THR A 64 -18.54 -10.70 -8.26
N GLU A 65 -18.53 -9.48 -8.80
CA GLU A 65 -17.53 -9.04 -9.78
C GLU A 65 -16.44 -8.17 -9.14
N ARG A 66 -16.81 -7.37 -8.14
CA ARG A 66 -15.97 -6.30 -7.57
C ARG A 66 -15.77 -6.46 -6.05
N GLY A 67 -16.25 -7.56 -5.46
CA GLY A 67 -16.18 -7.85 -4.02
C GLY A 67 -16.71 -6.70 -3.18
N TYR A 68 -15.93 -6.16 -2.24
CA TYR A 68 -16.42 -5.10 -1.36
C TYR A 68 -16.38 -3.70 -1.96
N LEU A 69 -15.81 -3.50 -3.16
CA LEU A 69 -15.61 -2.16 -3.72
C LEU A 69 -16.90 -1.33 -3.74
N PRO A 70 -18.05 -1.79 -4.29
CA PRO A 70 -19.24 -0.93 -4.38
C PRO A 70 -19.76 -0.51 -3.00
N ALA A 71 -19.83 -1.45 -2.06
CA ALA A 71 -20.28 -1.19 -0.70
C ALA A 71 -19.30 -0.31 0.08
N LEU A 72 -17.99 -0.45 -0.16
CA LEU A 72 -16.97 0.39 0.46
C LEU A 72 -17.07 1.84 -0.03
N LEU A 73 -17.23 2.05 -1.34
CA LEU A 73 -17.39 3.38 -1.91
C LEU A 73 -18.64 4.08 -1.36
N ASP A 74 -19.78 3.38 -1.31
CA ASP A 74 -21.00 3.88 -0.68
C ASP A 74 -20.77 4.22 0.79
N ALA A 75 -20.12 3.32 1.53
CA ALA A 75 -19.89 3.50 2.95
C ALA A 75 -19.01 4.72 3.29
N LEU A 76 -18.06 5.03 2.42
CA LEU A 76 -17.15 6.18 2.54
C LEU A 76 -17.65 7.43 1.81
N GLY A 77 -18.83 7.37 1.17
CA GLY A 77 -19.39 8.50 0.41
C GLY A 77 -18.57 8.88 -0.83
N ILE A 78 -17.85 7.94 -1.42
CA ILE A 78 -17.00 8.17 -2.60
C ILE A 78 -17.86 7.99 -3.86
N PRO A 79 -18.03 9.03 -4.71
CA PRO A 79 -18.84 8.90 -5.90
C PRO A 79 -18.15 8.02 -6.94
N VAL A 80 -18.87 7.06 -7.52
CA VAL A 80 -18.34 6.19 -8.59
C VAL A 80 -17.86 7.01 -9.80
N SER A 81 -18.47 8.17 -10.04
CA SER A 81 -18.08 9.11 -11.11
C SER A 81 -16.73 9.79 -10.90
N SER A 82 -16.11 9.67 -9.71
CA SER A 82 -14.72 10.12 -9.48
C SER A 82 -13.68 9.24 -10.17
N GLN A 83 -14.10 8.12 -10.78
CA GLN A 83 -13.18 7.14 -11.35
C GLN A 83 -12.18 7.75 -12.33
N VAL A 84 -10.91 7.42 -12.12
CA VAL A 84 -9.82 7.60 -13.09
C VAL A 84 -9.06 6.29 -13.27
N LEU A 85 -8.50 6.06 -14.46
CA LEU A 85 -7.76 4.83 -14.75
C LEU A 85 -6.26 5.13 -14.85
N VAL A 86 -5.46 4.27 -14.23
CA VAL A 86 -4.00 4.33 -14.17
C VAL A 86 -3.43 3.06 -14.77
N PHE A 87 -2.63 3.23 -15.82
CA PHE A 87 -2.08 2.14 -16.61
C PHE A 87 -0.68 1.72 -16.15
N SER A 88 -0.03 2.55 -15.32
CA SER A 88 1.30 2.28 -14.80
C SER A 88 1.30 1.18 -13.73
N ARG A 89 2.27 0.27 -13.81
CA ARG A 89 2.51 -0.80 -12.83
C ARG A 89 3.31 -0.29 -11.63
N THR A 90 2.82 0.77 -10.99
CA THR A 90 3.49 1.50 -9.89
C THR A 90 2.72 1.37 -8.58
N SER A 91 2.32 0.14 -8.20
CA SER A 91 1.62 -0.16 -6.94
C SER A 91 1.95 -1.56 -6.43
N LEU A 92 1.45 -1.91 -5.24
CA LEU A 92 1.58 -3.26 -4.68
C LEU A 92 0.92 -4.32 -5.58
N GLN A 93 0.00 -3.91 -6.44
CA GLN A 93 -0.78 -4.75 -7.34
C GLN A 93 -0.23 -4.76 -8.78
N ALA A 94 1.04 -4.39 -8.97
CA ALA A 94 1.69 -4.31 -10.28
C ALA A 94 1.43 -5.54 -11.17
N GLU A 95 1.42 -6.74 -10.60
CA GLU A 95 1.21 -7.98 -11.35
C GLU A 95 -0.16 -8.05 -12.05
N HIS A 96 -1.21 -7.47 -11.47
CA HIS A 96 -2.56 -7.45 -12.02
C HIS A 96 -2.82 -6.30 -13.02
N ILE A 97 -1.94 -5.29 -13.05
CA ILE A 97 -2.14 -4.09 -13.87
C ILE A 97 -1.60 -4.32 -15.28
N SER A 98 -2.48 -4.11 -16.26
CA SER A 98 -2.13 -4.13 -17.69
C SER A 98 -2.96 -3.11 -18.46
N ALA A 99 -2.69 -2.94 -19.77
CA ALA A 99 -3.55 -2.12 -20.61
C ALA A 99 -5.00 -2.63 -20.71
N ALA A 100 -5.21 -3.94 -20.55
CA ALA A 100 -6.55 -4.55 -20.56
C ALA A 100 -7.21 -4.51 -19.17
N THR A 101 -6.42 -4.45 -18.10
CA THR A 101 -6.85 -4.44 -16.70
C THR A 101 -6.17 -3.28 -15.96
N PRO A 102 -6.46 -2.02 -16.34
CA PRO A 102 -5.85 -0.87 -15.66
C PRO A 102 -6.36 -0.78 -14.23
N ARG A 103 -5.58 -0.13 -13.36
CA ARG A 103 -6.01 0.18 -12.01
C ARG A 103 -7.02 1.31 -12.04
N ALA A 104 -8.17 1.13 -11.43
CA ALA A 104 -9.12 2.20 -11.17
C ALA A 104 -8.78 2.87 -9.82
N LEU A 105 -8.81 4.20 -9.80
CA LEU A 105 -8.82 4.99 -8.57
C LEU A 105 -10.15 5.71 -8.46
N TYR A 106 -10.74 5.66 -7.27
CA TYR A 106 -11.92 6.43 -6.87
C TYR A 106 -11.51 7.33 -5.71
N PHE A 107 -12.06 8.54 -5.64
CA PHE A 107 -11.64 9.48 -4.62
C PHE A 107 -12.77 10.39 -4.14
N SER A 108 -12.65 10.76 -2.87
CA SER A 108 -13.25 11.96 -2.29
C SER A 108 -12.13 12.93 -1.89
N ASP A 109 -12.45 13.99 -1.15
CA ASP A 109 -11.45 14.93 -0.67
C ASP A 109 -10.44 14.27 0.30
N ASP A 110 -10.92 13.29 1.08
CA ASP A 110 -10.14 12.70 2.18
C ASP A 110 -9.75 11.23 1.94
N VAL A 111 -10.37 10.52 0.99
CA VAL A 111 -10.13 9.08 0.81
C VAL A 111 -9.97 8.70 -0.65
N TYR A 112 -8.97 7.89 -0.93
CA TYR A 112 -8.66 7.31 -2.24
C TYR A 112 -8.74 5.79 -2.13
N VAL A 113 -9.47 5.15 -3.04
CA VAL A 113 -9.61 3.69 -3.12
C VAL A 113 -9.11 3.23 -4.48
N ALA A 114 -8.14 2.32 -4.49
CA ALA A 114 -7.63 1.68 -5.68
C ALA A 114 -8.15 0.25 -5.80
N TRP A 115 -8.55 -0.10 -7.03
CA TRP A 115 -9.03 -1.41 -7.39
C TRP A 115 -8.42 -1.85 -8.71
N VAL A 116 -8.00 -3.11 -8.80
CA VAL A 116 -7.56 -3.72 -10.05
C VAL A 116 -8.47 -4.93 -10.33
N PRO A 117 -8.99 -5.11 -11.56
CA PRO A 117 -9.76 -6.30 -11.88
C PRO A 117 -8.99 -7.58 -11.53
N GLY A 118 -9.63 -8.47 -10.77
CA GLY A 118 -9.04 -9.76 -10.36
C GLY A 118 -7.99 -9.69 -9.25
N SER A 119 -7.82 -8.55 -8.58
CA SER A 119 -6.95 -8.45 -7.41
C SER A 119 -7.63 -8.92 -6.12
N ASP A 120 -6.86 -9.49 -5.22
CA ASP A 120 -7.34 -9.98 -3.92
C ASP A 120 -7.41 -8.89 -2.83
N VAL A 121 -7.18 -7.62 -3.17
CA VAL A 121 -7.10 -6.53 -2.18
C VAL A 121 -7.53 -5.19 -2.77
N LEU A 122 -8.13 -4.34 -1.95
CA LEU A 122 -8.27 -2.90 -2.21
C LEU A 122 -7.16 -2.14 -1.48
N GLU A 123 -6.44 -1.28 -2.20
CA GLU A 123 -5.51 -0.32 -1.59
C GLU A 123 -6.29 0.95 -1.24
N ILE A 124 -6.16 1.46 -0.01
CA ILE A 124 -6.90 2.63 0.45
C ILE A 124 -5.93 3.61 1.08
N ALA A 125 -6.05 4.89 0.74
CA ALA A 125 -5.31 5.97 1.37
C ALA A 125 -6.32 6.99 1.93
N ALA A 126 -6.21 7.33 3.21
CA ALA A 126 -7.13 8.23 3.91
C ALA A 126 -6.36 9.35 4.61
N LEU A 127 -6.90 10.56 4.59
CA LEU A 127 -6.32 11.70 5.28
C LEU A 127 -6.87 11.76 6.71
N ASP A 128 -5.99 11.54 7.68
CA ASP A 128 -6.28 11.68 9.08
C ASP A 128 -5.99 13.11 9.56
N PRO A 129 -6.86 13.72 10.39
CA PRO A 129 -6.68 15.09 10.87
C PRO A 129 -5.45 15.29 11.76
N GLN A 130 -4.93 14.24 12.40
CA GLN A 130 -3.74 14.30 13.27
C GLN A 130 -2.54 13.61 12.64
N LEU A 131 -2.76 12.47 12.00
CA LEU A 131 -1.70 11.62 11.47
C LEU A 131 -1.34 11.94 10.02
N GLY A 132 -2.17 12.72 9.32
CA GLY A 132 -2.00 12.95 7.89
C GLY A 132 -2.28 11.66 7.08
N PRO A 133 -1.49 11.32 6.06
CA PRO A 133 -1.73 10.14 5.21
C PRO A 133 -1.73 8.79 5.95
N VAL A 134 -2.86 8.09 6.02
CA VAL A 134 -2.93 6.73 6.57
C VAL A 134 -3.32 5.75 5.46
N PHE A 135 -2.64 4.61 5.41
CA PHE A 135 -2.81 3.63 4.35
C PHE A 135 -3.41 2.34 4.89
N TYR A 136 -4.26 1.70 4.09
CA TYR A 136 -4.92 0.45 4.44
C TYR A 136 -4.95 -0.51 3.26
N LEU A 137 -5.03 -1.80 3.61
CA LEU A 137 -5.40 -2.86 2.70
C LEU A 137 -6.70 -3.49 3.18
N LEU A 138 -7.66 -3.67 2.27
CA LEU A 138 -8.89 -4.41 2.55
C LEU A 138 -8.90 -5.67 1.68
N PRO A 139 -8.72 -6.87 2.27
CA PRO A 139 -8.78 -8.12 1.53
C PRO A 139 -10.15 -8.33 0.86
N GLN A 140 -10.13 -8.77 -0.39
CA GLN A 140 -11.31 -9.09 -1.17
C GLN A 140 -11.67 -10.57 -0.93
N GLN A 141 -12.02 -10.89 0.31
CA GLN A 141 -12.42 -12.23 0.73
C GLN A 141 -13.80 -12.17 1.38
N ARG A 142 -14.74 -12.98 0.87
CA ARG A 142 -16.11 -13.02 1.40
C ARG A 142 -16.14 -13.61 2.82
N GLU A 143 -15.32 -14.62 3.06
CA GLU A 143 -15.19 -15.26 4.38
C GLU A 143 -14.42 -14.35 5.34
N GLY A 144 -14.85 -14.29 6.61
CA GLY A 144 -14.22 -13.43 7.63
C GLY A 144 -14.68 -11.97 7.64
N GLY A 145 -15.42 -11.53 6.62
CA GLY A 145 -15.98 -10.18 6.53
C GLY A 145 -14.96 -9.10 6.12
N ALA A 146 -15.46 -7.89 5.85
CA ALA A 146 -14.63 -6.78 5.41
C ALA A 146 -13.87 -6.14 6.58
N ARG A 147 -12.53 -6.24 6.57
CA ARG A 147 -11.66 -5.58 7.56
C ARG A 147 -10.48 -4.91 6.89
N ALA A 148 -10.46 -3.57 6.93
CA ALA A 148 -9.31 -2.79 6.50
C ALA A 148 -8.19 -2.88 7.54
N ALA A 149 -7.01 -3.35 7.14
CA ALA A 149 -5.82 -3.40 7.97
C ALA A 149 -4.91 -2.22 7.64
N ARG A 150 -4.57 -1.41 8.66
CA ARG A 150 -3.63 -0.30 8.52
C ARG A 150 -2.25 -0.82 8.13
N GLN A 151 -1.62 -0.19 7.14
CA GLN A 151 -0.29 -0.51 6.65
C GLN A 151 0.68 0.58 7.06
N ASN A 152 1.56 0.26 8.01
CA ASN A 152 2.62 1.14 8.48
C ASN A 152 3.99 0.79 7.87
N ASP A 153 4.03 -0.17 6.94
CA ASP A 153 5.26 -0.66 6.31
C ASP A 153 5.14 -0.75 4.78
N LEU A 154 4.28 -1.61 4.24
CA LEU A 154 4.17 -1.92 2.81
C LEU A 154 3.88 -0.69 1.97
N CYS A 155 2.91 0.11 2.38
CA CYS A 155 2.57 1.34 1.67
C CYS A 155 3.63 2.43 1.87
N LEU A 156 4.21 2.52 3.07
CA LEU A 156 5.23 3.53 3.39
C LEU A 156 6.55 3.31 2.63
N GLN A 157 6.83 2.10 2.16
CA GLN A 157 7.97 1.84 1.25
C GLN A 157 7.99 2.73 0.01
N CYS A 158 6.82 3.17 -0.48
CA CYS A 158 6.72 4.09 -1.61
C CYS A 158 6.19 5.47 -1.21
N HIS A 159 5.46 5.58 -0.09
CA HIS A 159 4.79 6.81 0.33
C HIS A 159 5.54 7.61 1.40
N ASP A 160 6.57 7.06 2.04
CA ASP A 160 7.51 7.81 2.88
C ASP A 160 8.47 8.60 1.98
N THR A 161 8.46 9.92 2.14
CA THR A 161 9.35 10.81 1.39
C THR A 161 10.34 11.48 2.31
N TYR A 162 11.51 11.85 1.77
CA TYR A 162 12.58 12.53 2.51
C TYR A 162 13.28 11.68 3.58
N SER A 163 12.90 10.42 3.75
CA SER A 163 13.68 9.37 4.43
C SER A 163 13.61 8.08 3.61
N LEU A 164 14.76 7.47 3.31
CA LEU A 164 14.83 6.18 2.59
C LEU A 164 14.75 4.97 3.54
N GLY A 165 14.38 5.18 4.81
CA GLY A 165 14.45 4.15 5.85
C GLY A 165 13.50 4.32 7.02
N GLY A 166 12.36 4.98 6.83
CA GLY A 166 11.38 5.26 7.88
C GLY A 166 11.65 6.58 8.62
N GLY A 167 10.59 7.19 9.17
CA GLY A 167 10.68 8.44 9.91
C GLY A 167 10.77 9.70 9.04
N GLY A 168 10.47 9.61 7.73
CA GLY A 168 10.34 10.78 6.87
C GLY A 168 8.95 11.42 6.96
N VAL A 169 8.47 11.94 5.83
CA VAL A 169 7.15 12.59 5.72
C VAL A 169 6.28 11.77 4.77
N PRO A 170 5.30 11.00 5.29
CA PRO A 170 4.34 10.29 4.47
C PRO A 170 3.49 11.24 3.63
N ARG A 171 3.26 10.89 2.36
CA ARG A 171 2.55 11.75 1.39
C ARG A 171 1.63 10.98 0.46
N PHE A 172 0.57 11.63 0.02
CA PHE A 172 -0.10 11.25 -1.21
C PHE A 172 0.70 11.74 -2.41
N LEU A 173 1.01 10.82 -3.30
CA LEU A 173 1.89 11.05 -4.43
C LEU A 173 1.09 10.87 -5.72
N ILE A 174 1.10 11.89 -6.57
CA ILE A 174 0.52 11.81 -7.90
C ILE A 174 1.68 11.86 -8.89
N GLY A 175 1.97 10.72 -9.51
CA GLY A 175 3.02 10.59 -10.50
C GLY A 175 2.49 10.70 -11.92
N SER A 176 3.28 11.25 -12.82
CA SER A 176 3.03 11.27 -14.26
C SER A 176 4.21 10.65 -14.99
N GLY A 177 3.95 9.66 -15.84
CA GLY A 177 4.96 9.12 -16.74
C GLY A 177 4.37 8.28 -17.86
N PRO A 178 4.82 8.46 -19.11
CA PRO A 178 4.35 7.66 -20.23
C PRO A 178 4.53 6.17 -19.92
N THR A 179 3.53 5.38 -20.29
CA THR A 179 3.48 3.96 -19.96
C THR A 179 3.36 3.15 -21.24
N LEU A 180 4.18 2.11 -21.39
CA LEU A 180 4.12 1.18 -22.50
C LEU A 180 2.83 0.34 -22.42
N ARG A 181 2.45 -0.34 -23.52
CA ARG A 181 1.32 -1.30 -23.48
C ARG A 181 1.46 -2.38 -22.41
N SER A 182 2.70 -2.72 -22.03
CA SER A 182 3.01 -3.65 -20.95
C SER A 182 2.76 -3.11 -19.54
N GLY A 183 2.38 -1.82 -19.39
CA GLY A 183 2.21 -1.15 -18.10
C GLY A 183 3.51 -0.65 -17.46
N VAL A 184 4.66 -0.90 -18.10
CA VAL A 184 5.98 -0.43 -17.65
C VAL A 184 6.20 1.03 -18.06
N SER A 185 6.77 1.85 -17.17
CA SER A 185 7.15 3.22 -17.49
C SER A 185 8.10 3.29 -18.69
N ALA A 186 7.81 4.17 -19.64
CA ALA A 186 8.58 4.33 -20.87
C ALA A 186 9.88 5.11 -20.61
N GLY A 187 10.90 4.40 -20.12
CA GLY A 187 12.27 4.90 -19.97
C GLY A 187 12.65 5.38 -18.57
N HIS A 188 13.94 5.36 -18.27
CA HIS A 188 14.50 5.90 -17.02
C HIS A 188 14.35 7.43 -16.99
N GLY A 189 13.75 7.97 -15.93
CA GLY A 189 13.50 9.42 -15.77
C GLY A 189 12.18 9.92 -16.37
N SER A 190 11.36 9.04 -16.95
CA SER A 190 10.07 9.41 -17.53
C SER A 190 8.95 9.62 -16.51
N TRP A 191 9.19 9.29 -15.24
CA TRP A 191 8.22 9.44 -14.16
C TRP A 191 8.58 10.67 -13.31
N LEU A 192 7.64 11.60 -13.19
CA LEU A 192 7.77 12.81 -12.39
C LEU A 192 6.67 12.88 -11.33
N LEU A 193 7.02 13.31 -10.13
CA LEU A 193 6.04 13.67 -9.12
C LEU A 193 5.38 14.98 -9.52
N THR A 194 4.06 14.94 -9.73
CA THR A 194 3.28 16.12 -10.08
C THR A 194 2.96 16.95 -8.85
N THR A 195 2.84 18.26 -9.05
CA THR A 195 2.41 19.22 -8.04
C THR A 195 1.40 20.18 -8.66
N PRO A 196 0.73 21.04 -7.87
CA PRO A 196 -0.11 22.10 -8.42
C PRO A 196 0.61 23.06 -9.38
N ARG A 197 1.95 23.10 -9.36
CA ARG A 197 2.78 23.92 -10.25
C ARG A 197 3.20 23.23 -11.56
N THR A 198 3.03 21.91 -11.66
CA THR A 198 3.38 21.16 -12.89
C THR A 198 2.47 21.62 -14.04
N PRO A 199 2.95 21.93 -15.26
CA PRO A 199 2.07 22.26 -16.38
C PRO A 199 1.06 21.14 -16.67
N VAL A 200 -0.17 21.49 -17.07
CA VAL A 200 -1.30 20.52 -17.19
C VAL A 200 -0.97 19.41 -18.18
N GLU A 201 -0.32 19.76 -19.29
CA GLU A 201 0.18 18.87 -20.34
C GLU A 201 1.19 17.82 -19.85
N HIS A 202 1.76 18.00 -18.65
CA HIS A 202 2.72 17.08 -18.05
C HIS A 202 2.15 16.26 -16.89
N ARG A 203 0.87 16.40 -16.53
CA ARG A 203 0.30 15.78 -15.31
C ARG A 203 -0.25 14.37 -15.49
N TRP A 204 -0.50 13.93 -16.72
CA TRP A 204 -1.39 12.77 -16.96
C TRP A 204 -0.73 11.62 -17.72
N GLY A 205 0.60 11.55 -17.77
CA GLY A 205 1.31 10.44 -18.37
C GLY A 205 0.99 9.13 -17.65
N GLY A 206 0.44 8.14 -18.37
CA GLY A 206 0.03 6.85 -17.80
C GLY A 206 -1.38 6.85 -17.20
N TRP A 207 -2.11 7.95 -17.28
CA TRP A 207 -3.50 8.08 -16.84
C TRP A 207 -4.43 8.14 -18.05
N PHE A 208 -5.64 7.60 -17.91
CA PHE A 208 -6.76 7.95 -18.77
C PHE A 208 -7.65 8.93 -18.02
N VAL A 209 -7.69 10.16 -18.51
CA VAL A 209 -8.50 11.25 -17.98
C VAL A 209 -9.56 11.56 -19.02
N THR A 210 -10.83 11.50 -18.64
CA THR A 210 -11.94 11.81 -19.55
C THR A 210 -11.92 13.30 -19.88
N GLY A 211 -11.67 13.60 -21.16
CA GLY A 211 -11.63 14.95 -21.73
C GLY A 211 -11.40 14.82 -23.23
N ARG A 212 -11.85 15.80 -24.02
CA ARG A 212 -11.44 15.86 -25.43
C ARG A 212 -9.95 16.14 -25.46
N ALA A 213 -9.13 15.10 -25.57
CA ALA A 213 -7.74 15.26 -25.94
C ALA A 213 -7.71 15.67 -27.41
N GLU A 214 -7.59 16.97 -27.67
CA GLU A 214 -7.04 17.41 -28.95
C GLU A 214 -5.55 17.01 -28.93
N GLY A 215 -5.21 15.92 -29.60
CA GLY A 215 -3.83 15.46 -29.72
C GLY A 215 -3.60 14.02 -29.25
N LEU A 216 -4.17 13.07 -29.99
CA LEU A 216 -3.46 11.83 -30.32
C LEU A 216 -2.83 12.00 -31.70
#